data_AF-A0A7V4KBM4-F1
#
_entry.id   AF-A0A7V4KBM4-F1
#
_cell.length_a   1.000
_cell.length_b   1.000
_cell.length_c   1.000
_cell.angle_alpha   90.00
_cell.angle_beta   90.00
_cell.angle_gamma   90.00
#
_symmetry.space_group_name_H-M   'P 1'
#
loop_
_entity.id
_entity.type
_entity.pdbx_description
1 polymer ?
#
loop_
_entity_poly.entity_id
_entity_poly.type
_entity_poly.pdbx_seq_one_letter_code
_entity_poly.pdbx_strand_id
1 'polypeptide(L)'
;MSNSPSYDVLRFVVRIIIYSLLVSFVILLLGVLLRRFSFALGVLIGEVGVIIGLISSVTTKDRFIKFGKGYLRTGYFLRYALYASLFLLASFILKNPAEGILGVFAGLMSLKIVVFLFAWRWKP
;
A
#
# COMPACT_ATOMS: atom_id res chain seq x y z
N MET A 1 -18.56 18.86 14.96
CA MET A 1 -18.96 17.61 14.28
C MET A 1 -17.96 16.52 14.63
N SER A 2 -18.43 15.43 15.26
CA SER A 2 -17.61 14.24 15.51
C SER A 2 -17.11 13.69 14.17
N ASN A 3 -15.79 13.57 14.04
CA ASN A 3 -15.08 13.34 12.78
C ASN A 3 -14.58 11.89 12.67
N SER A 4 -15.28 10.93 13.26
CA SER A 4 -14.96 9.52 13.10
C SER A 4 -15.38 9.06 11.70
N PRO A 5 -14.55 8.31 10.95
CA PRO A 5 -14.95 7.69 9.69
C PRO A 5 -16.22 6.86 9.93
N SER A 6 -17.14 6.85 8.97
CA SER A 6 -18.34 6.03 9.10
C SER A 6 -17.93 4.56 9.28
N TYR A 7 -18.72 3.84 10.06
CA TYR A 7 -18.47 2.43 10.35
C TYR A 7 -18.38 1.60 9.06
N ASP A 8 -19.14 1.98 8.03
CA ASP A 8 -19.12 1.32 6.71
C ASP A 8 -17.78 1.55 5.97
N VAL A 9 -17.22 2.77 6.00
CA VAL A 9 -15.89 3.07 5.43
C VAL A 9 -14.78 2.28 6.14
N LEU A 10 -14.83 2.19 7.47
CA LEU A 10 -13.88 1.37 8.24
C LEU A 10 -13.97 -0.10 7.84
N ARG A 11 -15.19 -0.65 7.76
CA ARG A 11 -15.43 -2.03 7.34
C ARG A 11 -14.93 -2.29 5.92
N PHE A 12 -15.14 -1.34 5.01
CA PHE A 12 -14.66 -1.41 3.63
C PHE A 12 -13.12 -1.45 3.58
N VAL A 13 -12.43 -0.57 4.31
CA VAL A 13 -10.95 -0.58 4.35
C VAL A 13 -10.40 -1.86 4.98
N VAL A 14 -11.00 -2.35 6.06
CA VAL A 14 -10.60 -3.64 6.66
C VAL A 14 -10.74 -4.77 5.65
N ARG A 15 -11.85 -4.80 4.89
CA ARG A 15 -12.05 -5.80 3.85
C ARG A 15 -10.99 -5.70 2.75
N ILE A 16 -10.65 -4.48 2.30
CA ILE A 16 -9.56 -4.28 1.34
C ILE A 16 -8.24 -4.82 1.89
N ILE A 17 -7.89 -4.52 3.14
CA ILE A 17 -6.64 -4.99 3.76
C ILE A 17 -6.59 -6.52 3.77
N ILE A 18 -7.68 -7.19 4.16
CA ILE A 18 -7.73 -8.66 4.20
C ILE A 18 -7.50 -9.27 2.81
N TYR A 19 -8.17 -8.74 1.78
CA TYR A 19 -8.00 -9.25 0.43
C TYR A 19 -6.62 -8.89 -0.17
N SER A 20 -6.06 -7.74 0.21
CA SER A 20 -4.71 -7.32 -0.16
C SER A 20 -3.69 -8.30 0.40
N LEU A 21 -3.82 -8.66 1.68
CA LEU A 21 -2.99 -9.66 2.34
C LEU A 21 -3.09 -11.02 1.66
N LEU A 22 -4.28 -11.46 1.23
CA LEU A 22 -4.44 -12.71 0.50
C LEU A 22 -3.69 -12.69 -0.85
N VAL A 23 -3.84 -11.61 -1.63
CA VAL A 23 -3.13 -11.47 -2.92
C VAL A 23 -1.62 -11.41 -2.70
N SER A 24 -1.15 -10.59 -1.77
CA SER A 24 0.27 -10.47 -1.43
C SER A 24 0.85 -11.78 -0.89
N PHE A 25 0.07 -12.56 -0.13
CA PHE A 25 0.49 -13.87 0.35
C PHE A 25 0.72 -14.86 -0.80
N VAL A 26 -0.16 -14.87 -1.81
CA VAL A 26 0.03 -15.70 -3.01
C VAL A 26 1.29 -15.27 -3.78
N ILE A 27 1.50 -13.96 -3.96
CA ILE A 27 2.71 -13.43 -4.64
C ILE A 27 3.99 -13.76 -3.85
N LEU A 28 3.93 -13.67 -2.52
CA LEU A 28 5.03 -14.03 -1.63
C LEU A 28 5.37 -15.52 -1.76
N LEU A 29 4.37 -16.40 -1.73
CA LEU A 29 4.56 -17.84 -1.91
C LEU A 29 5.23 -18.14 -3.25
N LEU A 30 4.83 -17.48 -4.33
CA LEU A 30 5.49 -17.60 -5.64
C LEU A 30 6.97 -17.20 -5.56
N GLY A 31 7.28 -16.08 -4.88
CA GLY A 31 8.66 -15.64 -4.64
C GLY A 31 9.50 -16.69 -3.90
N VAL A 32 8.93 -17.28 -2.84
CA VAL A 32 9.60 -18.32 -2.04
C VAL A 32 9.80 -19.60 -2.86
N LEU A 33 8.78 -20.07 -3.58
CA LEU A 33 8.85 -21.26 -4.43
C LEU A 33 9.91 -21.14 -5.53
N LEU A 34 10.08 -19.94 -6.09
CA LEU A 34 11.11 -19.63 -7.08
C LEU A 34 12.48 -19.34 -6.46
N ARG A 35 12.64 -19.49 -5.14
CA ARG A 35 13.86 -19.20 -4.37
C ARG A 35 14.35 -17.74 -4.51
N ARG A 36 13.44 -16.82 -4.80
CA ARG A 36 13.69 -15.37 -4.91
C ARG A 36 13.37 -14.68 -3.58
N PHE A 37 14.19 -14.93 -2.57
CA PHE A 37 13.94 -14.46 -1.20
C PHE A 37 13.94 -12.92 -1.08
N SER A 38 14.81 -12.22 -1.81
CA SER A 38 14.81 -10.75 -1.83
C SER A 38 13.49 -10.20 -2.38
N PHE A 39 12.96 -10.82 -3.43
CA PHE A 39 11.63 -10.49 -3.94
C PHE A 39 10.53 -10.74 -2.91
N ALA A 40 10.51 -11.93 -2.26
CA ALA A 40 9.51 -12.26 -1.25
C ALA A 40 9.52 -11.29 -0.05
N LEU A 41 10.70 -10.88 0.42
CA LEU A 41 10.84 -9.86 1.46
C LEU A 41 10.39 -8.48 0.95
N GLY A 42 10.69 -8.14 -0.30
CA GLY A 42 10.18 -6.94 -0.94
C GLY A 42 8.65 -6.88 -0.94
N VAL A 43 7.98 -8.01 -1.23
CA VAL A 43 6.51 -8.09 -1.20
C VAL A 43 5.96 -7.74 0.18
N LEU A 44 6.59 -8.25 1.26
CA LEU A 44 6.20 -7.89 2.63
C LEU A 44 6.35 -6.40 2.91
N ILE A 45 7.47 -5.80 2.51
CA ILE A 45 7.72 -4.36 2.67
C ILE A 45 6.64 -3.55 1.92
N GLY A 46 6.31 -3.95 0.69
CA GLY A 46 5.26 -3.33 -0.12
C GLY A 46 3.88 -3.42 0.55
N GLU A 47 3.51 -4.60 1.06
CA GLU A 47 2.22 -4.81 1.72
C GLU A 47 2.09 -4.00 3.03
N VAL A 48 3.16 -3.89 3.81
CA VAL A 48 3.19 -2.99 4.98
C VAL A 48 2.90 -1.55 4.54
N GLY A 49 3.48 -1.12 3.42
CA GLY A 49 3.18 0.17 2.80
C GLY A 49 1.71 0.35 2.44
N VAL A 50 1.09 -0.67 1.84
CA VAL A 50 -0.35 -0.67 1.52
C VAL A 50 -1.18 -0.46 2.79
N ILE A 51 -0.92 -1.23 3.84
CA ILE A 51 -1.66 -1.16 5.11
C ILE A 51 -1.54 0.23 5.73
N ILE A 52 -0.30 0.76 5.86
CA ILE A 52 -0.07 2.10 6.40
C ILE A 52 -0.75 3.16 5.55
N GLY A 53 -0.67 3.05 4.22
CA GLY A 53 -1.30 3.98 3.29
C GLY A 53 -2.82 3.98 3.40
N LEU A 54 -3.46 2.82 3.55
CA LEU A 54 -4.89 2.69 3.75
C LEU A 54 -5.34 3.24 5.09
N ILE A 55 -4.65 2.90 6.19
CA ILE A 55 -4.94 3.44 7.53
C ILE A 55 -4.80 4.96 7.52
N SER A 56 -3.72 5.49 6.94
CA SER A 56 -3.50 6.93 6.80
C SER A 56 -4.63 7.60 6.02
N SER A 57 -5.16 6.94 4.98
CA SER A 57 -6.26 7.46 4.18
C SER A 57 -7.57 7.59 4.95
N VAL A 58 -7.80 6.77 5.97
CA VAL A 58 -9.00 6.80 6.80
C VAL A 58 -8.84 7.72 8.01
N THR A 59 -7.64 7.81 8.56
CA THR A 59 -7.35 8.51 9.82
C THR A 59 -6.88 9.96 9.62
N THR A 60 -6.22 10.26 8.50
CA THR A 60 -5.60 11.56 8.28
C THR A 60 -6.51 12.45 7.45
N LYS A 61 -6.93 13.59 8.01
CA LYS A 61 -7.59 14.65 7.23
C LYS A 61 -6.61 15.19 6.19
N ASP A 62 -7.02 15.21 4.93
CA ASP A 62 -6.25 15.87 3.90
C ASP A 62 -6.17 17.36 4.19
N ARG A 63 -4.94 17.83 4.43
CA ARG A 63 -4.64 19.25 4.54
C ARG A 63 -4.26 19.76 3.15
N PHE A 64 -4.83 20.89 2.78
CA PHE A 64 -4.50 21.60 1.55
C PHE A 64 -3.60 22.77 1.91
N ILE A 65 -2.36 22.73 1.45
CA ILE A 65 -1.44 23.86 1.59
C ILE A 65 -1.40 24.58 0.24
N LYS A 66 -1.72 25.88 0.24
CA LYS A 66 -1.60 26.71 -0.97
C LYS A 66 -0.12 26.93 -1.26
N PHE A 67 0.33 26.56 -2.44
CA PHE A 67 1.70 26.75 -2.89
C PHE A 67 1.68 27.46 -4.25
N GLY A 68 1.97 28.76 -4.24
CA GLY A 68 1.84 29.62 -5.42
C GLY A 68 0.40 29.66 -5.95
N LYS A 69 0.22 29.28 -7.23
CA LYS A 69 -1.10 29.19 -7.89
C LYS A 69 -1.81 27.84 -7.69
N GLY A 70 -1.17 26.86 -7.04
CA GLY A 70 -1.70 25.51 -6.85
C GLY A 70 -2.01 25.17 -5.39
N TYR A 71 -2.72 24.07 -5.19
CA TYR A 71 -2.98 23.47 -3.88
C TYR A 71 -2.27 22.12 -3.78
N LEU A 72 -1.44 21.93 -2.76
CA LEU A 72 -0.83 20.64 -2.43
C LEU A 72 -1.71 19.91 -1.41
N ARG A 73 -2.17 18.72 -1.79
CA ARG A 73 -2.87 17.78 -0.90
C ARG A 73 -1.83 16.98 -0.12
N THR A 74 -1.52 17.42 1.10
CA THR A 74 -0.37 16.89 1.85
C THR A 74 -0.48 15.41 2.16
N GLY A 75 -1.69 14.89 2.41
CA GLY A 75 -1.90 13.46 2.67
C GLY A 75 -1.57 12.59 1.45
N TYR A 76 -1.87 13.09 0.25
CA TYR A 76 -1.48 12.43 -0.98
C TYR A 76 0.05 12.42 -1.16
N PHE A 77 0.70 13.57 -0.99
CA PHE A 77 2.15 13.67 -1.09
C PHE A 77 2.87 12.75 -0.09
N LEU A 78 2.40 12.70 1.17
CA LEU A 78 3.03 11.89 2.21
C LEU A 78 2.94 10.39 1.92
N ARG A 79 1.82 9.92 1.35
CA ARG A 79 1.67 8.53 0.89
C ARG A 79 2.64 8.20 -0.23
N TYR A 80 2.83 9.11 -1.20
CA TYR A 80 3.81 8.92 -2.28
C TYR A 80 5.25 8.91 -1.76
N ALA A 81 5.58 9.81 -0.83
CA ALA A 81 6.88 9.85 -0.18
C ALA A 81 7.15 8.55 0.60
N LEU A 82 6.13 8.03 1.30
CA LEU A 82 6.19 6.70 1.95
C LEU A 82 6.45 5.60 0.93
N TYR A 83 5.72 5.54 -0.19
CA TYR A 83 5.94 4.49 -1.18
C TYR A 83 7.32 4.56 -1.81
N ALA A 84 7.81 5.76 -2.12
CA ALA A 84 9.16 5.97 -2.61
C ALA A 84 10.23 5.52 -1.59
N SER A 85 10.02 5.82 -0.30
CA SER A 85 10.96 5.41 0.75
C SER A 85 11.00 3.89 0.95
N LEU A 86 9.92 3.17 0.70
CA LEU A 86 9.90 1.70 0.75
C LEU A 86 10.75 1.07 -0.38
N PHE A 87 10.72 1.64 -1.58
CA PHE A 87 11.60 1.20 -2.66
C PHE A 87 13.08 1.41 -2.31
N LEU A 88 13.40 2.58 -1.75
CA LEU A 88 14.76 2.88 -1.27
C LEU A 88 15.17 1.95 -0.14
N LEU A 89 14.29 1.72 0.84
CA LEU A 89 14.53 0.81 1.95
C LEU A 89 14.86 -0.59 1.45
N ALA A 90 14.05 -1.14 0.54
CA ALA A 90 14.27 -2.45 -0.05
C ALA A 90 15.60 -2.53 -0.83
N SER A 91 15.96 -1.47 -1.56
CA SER A 91 17.23 -1.40 -2.28
C SER A 91 18.45 -1.41 -1.35
N PHE A 92 18.29 -0.90 -0.12
CA PHE A 92 19.37 -0.76 0.84
C PHE A 92 19.57 -2.01 1.72
N ILE A 93 18.48 -2.65 2.17
CA ILE A 93 18.56 -3.75 3.15
C ILE A 93 18.61 -5.15 2.53
N LEU A 94 18.18 -5.30 1.27
CA LEU A 94 18.06 -6.62 0.62
C LEU A 94 19.30 -6.96 -0.20
N LYS A 95 19.69 -8.24 -0.18
CA LYS A 95 20.89 -8.75 -0.87
C LYS A 95 20.85 -8.53 -2.38
N ASN A 96 19.67 -8.65 -3.00
CA ASN A 96 19.48 -8.34 -4.41
C ASN A 96 18.50 -7.15 -4.55
N PRO A 97 19.02 -5.93 -4.76
CA PRO A 97 18.21 -4.71 -4.81
C PRO A 97 17.13 -4.74 -5.89
N ALA A 98 17.44 -5.25 -7.09
CA ALA A 98 16.50 -5.28 -8.20
C ALA A 98 15.29 -6.19 -7.88
N GLU A 99 15.55 -7.38 -7.35
CA GLU A 99 14.50 -8.29 -6.89
C GLU A 99 13.68 -7.68 -5.75
N GLY A 100 14.35 -7.03 -4.78
CA GLY A 100 13.69 -6.35 -3.67
C GLY A 100 12.73 -5.26 -4.13
N ILE A 101 13.17 -4.40 -5.04
CA ILE A 101 12.36 -3.34 -5.66
C ILE A 101 11.16 -3.94 -6.39
N LEU A 102 11.36 -4.99 -7.20
CA LEU A 102 10.27 -5.68 -7.88
C LEU A 102 9.28 -6.31 -6.90
N GLY A 103 9.78 -6.84 -5.78
CA GLY A 103 8.95 -7.34 -4.68
C GLY A 103 8.08 -6.25 -4.08
N VAL A 104 8.66 -5.10 -3.71
CA VAL A 104 7.91 -3.93 -3.19
C VAL A 104 6.85 -3.49 -4.18
N PHE A 105 7.20 -3.41 -5.46
CA PHE A 105 6.25 -3.07 -6.51
C PHE A 105 5.07 -4.06 -6.56
N ALA A 106 5.36 -5.36 -6.53
CA ALA A 106 4.33 -6.39 -6.54
C ALA A 106 3.43 -6.34 -5.28
N GLY A 107 4.01 -6.09 -4.11
CA GLY A 107 3.28 -5.87 -2.86
C GLY A 107 2.39 -4.61 -2.91
N LEU A 108 2.84 -3.51 -3.51
CA LEU A 108 1.99 -2.33 -3.70
C LEU A 108 0.88 -2.56 -4.74
N MET A 109 1.11 -3.44 -5.72
CA MET A 109 0.14 -3.78 -6.76
C MET A 109 -1.01 -4.65 -6.24
N SER A 110 -0.85 -5.35 -5.11
CA SER A 110 -1.91 -6.14 -4.47
C SER A 110 -3.18 -5.31 -4.24
N LEU A 111 -3.02 -4.07 -3.74
CA LEU A 111 -4.11 -3.14 -3.53
C LEU A 111 -4.85 -2.83 -4.83
N LYS A 112 -4.13 -2.54 -5.92
CA LYS A 112 -4.74 -2.22 -7.20
C LYS A 112 -5.50 -3.41 -7.77
N ILE A 113 -4.95 -4.62 -7.64
CA ILE A 113 -5.61 -5.87 -8.02
C ILE A 113 -6.92 -6.03 -7.24
N VAL A 114 -6.89 -5.83 -5.93
CA VAL A 114 -8.07 -5.96 -5.08
C VAL A 114 -9.14 -4.94 -5.41
N VAL A 115 -8.75 -3.68 -5.59
CA VAL A 115 -9.69 -2.60 -5.95
C VAL A 115 -10.35 -2.90 -7.30
N PHE A 116 -9.56 -3.31 -8.29
CA PHE A 116 -10.08 -3.59 -9.63
C PHE A 116 -10.98 -4.83 -9.67
N LEU A 117 -10.60 -5.93 -9.00
CA LEU A 117 -11.33 -7.19 -9.08
C LEU A 117 -12.53 -7.27 -8.14
N PHE A 118 -12.46 -6.65 -6.95
CA PHE A 118 -13.42 -6.90 -5.89
C PHE A 118 -14.11 -5.66 -5.34
N ALA A 119 -13.44 -4.49 -5.29
CA ALA A 119 -14.01 -3.34 -4.58
C ALA A 119 -15.34 -2.85 -5.17
N TRP A 120 -15.55 -2.98 -6.49
CA TRP A 120 -16.83 -2.63 -7.13
C TRP A 120 -18.02 -3.49 -6.66
N ARG A 121 -17.77 -4.67 -6.08
CA ARG A 121 -18.81 -5.59 -5.57
C ARG A 121 -19.22 -5.28 -4.13
N TRP A 122 -18.47 -4.44 -3.43
CA TRP A 122 -18.75 -4.11 -2.04
C TRP A 122 -19.34 -2.72 -1.97
N LYS A 123 -20.56 -2.61 -1.44
CA LYS A 123 -21.12 -1.30 -1.10
C LYS A 123 -20.25 -0.69 0.02
N PRO A 124 -19.84 0.59 -0.11
CA PRO A 124 -19.08 1.27 0.92
C PRO A 124 -19.84 1.38 2.23
#